data_AF-A0A7V0YE37-F1
#
_entry.id   AF-A0A7V0YE37-F1
#
_cell.length_a   1.000
_cell.length_b   1.000
_cell.length_c   1.000
_cell.angle_alpha   90.00
_cell.angle_beta   90.00
_cell.angle_gamma   90.00
#
_symmetry.space_group_name_H-M   'P 1'
#
loop_
_entity.id
_entity.type
_entity.pdbx_description
1 polymer ?
#
loop_
_entity_poly.entity_id
_entity_poly.type
_entity_poly.pdbx_seq_one_letter_code
_entity_poly.pdbx_strand_id
1 'polypeptide(L)'
;MRAFGSGRFGHWITDEAGLPAYEYTCNHLADPGAEYATPRGKSRQHFHLLGNLHVSAIAHNEGLIEFFRPDTVGSWLNRYAPQWGAYAGGFGFLRMSGNIRSTLYRHLSSPMYRRVWGWATSARAHPGGT
;
A
#
# COMPACT_ATOMS: atom_id res chain seq x y z
N MET A 1 2.96 23.45 14.31
CA MET A 1 3.53 22.19 14.85
C MET A 1 2.94 21.04 14.04
N ARG A 2 3.72 20.05 13.59
CA ARG A 2 3.14 18.89 12.86
C ARG A 2 2.44 17.97 13.85
N ALA A 3 1.36 17.28 13.45
CA ALA A 3 0.73 16.27 14.29
C ALA A 3 1.76 15.19 14.69
N PHE A 4 1.70 14.71 15.93
CA PHE A 4 2.63 13.71 16.43
C PHE A 4 2.62 12.47 15.51
N GLY A 5 3.81 11.94 15.20
CA GLY A 5 3.97 10.84 14.23
C GLY A 5 3.98 11.25 12.74
N SER A 6 3.81 12.53 12.41
CA SER A 6 3.99 13.04 11.04
C SER A 6 5.48 13.17 10.69
N GLY A 7 5.83 13.13 9.40
CA GLY A 7 7.24 13.06 8.99
C GLY A 7 7.52 13.55 7.58
N ARG A 8 8.68 13.18 7.04
CA ARG A 8 9.11 13.57 5.69
C ARG A 8 8.13 13.13 4.60
N PHE A 9 7.50 11.97 4.77
CA PHE A 9 6.71 11.34 3.72
C PHE A 9 5.22 11.68 3.72
N GLY A 10 4.74 12.36 4.76
CA GLY A 10 3.32 12.56 4.99
C GLY A 10 3.01 13.01 6.40
N HIS A 11 1.72 13.03 6.72
CA HIS A 11 1.21 13.45 8.03
C HIS A 11 -0.06 12.70 8.41
N TRP A 12 -0.33 12.64 9.72
CA TRP A 12 -1.57 12.06 10.23
C TRP A 12 -2.74 13.01 10.03
N ILE A 13 -3.86 12.45 9.60
CA ILE A 13 -5.15 13.10 9.41
C ILE A 13 -6.25 12.27 10.10
N THR A 14 -7.42 12.88 10.27
CA THR A 14 -8.66 12.17 10.55
C THR A 14 -9.40 11.98 9.24
N ASP A 15 -9.77 10.74 8.90
CA ASP A 15 -10.52 10.44 7.69
C ASP A 15 -12.01 10.78 7.83
N GLU A 16 -12.78 10.56 6.76
CA GLU A 16 -14.22 10.84 6.69
C GLU A 16 -15.04 10.00 7.69
N ALA A 17 -14.50 8.88 8.18
CA ALA A 17 -15.12 8.02 9.18
C ALA A 17 -14.72 8.41 10.62
N GLY A 18 -13.93 9.47 10.81
CA GLY A 18 -13.43 9.89 12.11
C GLY A 18 -12.26 9.05 12.63
N LEU A 19 -11.64 8.22 11.78
CA LEU A 19 -10.55 7.33 12.15
C LEU A 19 -9.18 7.95 11.78
N PRO A 20 -8.09 7.60 12.48
CA PRO A 20 -6.77 8.05 12.09
C PRO A 20 -6.33 7.43 10.76
N ALA A 21 -5.81 8.26 9.87
CA ALA A 21 -5.19 7.84 8.62
C ALA A 21 -3.88 8.59 8.38
N TYR A 22 -2.94 7.96 7.69
CA TYR A 22 -1.70 8.60 7.26
C TYR A 22 -1.85 9.08 5.82
N GLU A 23 -1.82 10.40 5.62
CA GLU A 23 -1.76 11.00 4.29
C GLU A 23 -0.32 11.02 3.81
N TYR A 24 0.01 10.08 2.93
CA TYR A 24 1.28 9.98 2.25
C TYR A 24 1.30 10.91 1.03
N THR A 25 2.25 11.85 0.98
CA THR A 25 2.36 12.86 -0.08
C THR A 25 3.72 12.87 -0.78
N CYS A 26 4.62 11.96 -0.41
CA CYS A 26 5.97 11.91 -0.96
C CYS A 26 5.99 11.49 -2.44
N ASN A 27 6.63 12.30 -3.27
CA ASN A 27 7.06 11.89 -4.60
C ASN A 27 8.30 11.01 -4.49
N HIS A 28 8.10 9.70 -4.33
CA HIS A 28 9.18 8.75 -4.09
C HIS A 28 10.17 8.62 -5.26
N LEU A 29 9.78 9.04 -6.46
CA LEU A 29 10.64 9.02 -7.65
C LEU A 29 11.70 10.12 -7.61
N ALA A 30 11.37 11.27 -7.02
CA ALA A 30 12.24 12.44 -7.00
C ALA A 30 12.87 12.72 -5.62
N ASP A 31 12.20 12.33 -4.52
CA ASP A 31 12.70 12.58 -3.17
C ASP A 31 13.91 11.66 -2.87
N PRO A 32 15.12 12.20 -2.66
CA PRO A 32 16.29 11.38 -2.31
C PRO A 32 16.11 10.62 -0.99
N GLY A 33 15.33 11.18 -0.05
CA GLY A 33 15.03 10.56 1.24
C GLY A 33 14.02 9.43 1.16
N ALA A 34 13.37 9.20 0.02
CA ALA A 34 12.51 8.04 -0.18
C ALA A 34 13.28 6.75 -0.48
N GLU A 35 14.61 6.83 -0.62
CA GLU A 35 15.45 5.66 -0.86
C GLU A 35 15.97 5.09 0.46
N TYR A 36 15.83 3.78 0.63
CA TYR A 36 16.33 3.05 1.79
C TYR A 36 17.05 1.77 1.37
N ALA A 37 17.99 1.32 2.21
CA ALA A 37 18.75 0.10 1.96
C ALA A 37 17.94 -1.15 2.32
N THR A 38 18.03 -2.18 1.49
CA THR A 38 17.49 -3.52 1.74
C THR A 38 18.60 -4.55 1.52
N PRO A 39 18.44 -5.81 2.00
CA PRO A 39 19.36 -6.89 1.66
C PRO A 39 19.53 -7.15 0.15
N ARG A 40 18.61 -6.66 -0.69
CA ARG A 40 18.63 -6.81 -2.15
C ARG A 40 19.08 -5.54 -2.89
N GLY A 41 19.60 -4.55 -2.16
CA GLY A 41 19.98 -3.25 -2.72
C GLY A 41 19.05 -2.12 -2.29
N LYS A 42 19.17 -0.97 -2.95
CA LYS A 42 18.36 0.22 -2.65
C LYS A 42 16.92 0.06 -3.14
N SER A 43 15.96 0.54 -2.36
CA SER A 43 14.54 0.49 -2.67
C SER A 43 13.88 1.85 -2.43
N ARG A 44 12.82 2.13 -3.19
CA ARG A 44 11.90 3.27 -2.99
C ARG A 44 10.47 2.81 -2.75
N GLN A 45 10.29 1.51 -2.51
CA GLN A 45 8.99 0.86 -2.33
C GLN A 45 8.52 1.04 -0.89
N HIS A 46 7.83 2.14 -0.61
CA HIS A 46 7.13 2.30 0.65
C HIS A 46 5.82 1.51 0.60
N PHE A 47 5.40 0.96 1.74
CA PHE A 47 4.19 0.17 1.81
C PHE A 47 3.44 0.44 3.11
N HIS A 48 2.13 0.19 3.06
CA HIS A 48 1.25 0.12 4.20
C HIS A 48 0.71 -1.31 4.34
N LEU A 49 0.68 -1.81 5.57
CA LEU A 49 0.14 -3.13 5.87
C LEU A 49 -1.27 -2.98 6.42
N LEU A 50 -2.21 -3.66 5.78
CA LEU A 50 -3.60 -3.76 6.20
C LEU A 50 -3.93 -5.23 6.37
N GLY A 51 -4.61 -5.66 7.43
CA GLY A 51 -4.93 -7.06 7.56
C GLY A 51 -5.56 -7.46 8.87
N ASN A 52 -5.72 -8.76 9.02
CA ASN A 52 -6.14 -9.43 10.25
C ASN A 52 -5.25 -10.66 10.48
N LEU A 53 -5.63 -11.51 11.44
CA LEU A 53 -4.88 -12.72 11.79
C LEU A 53 -4.74 -13.73 10.63
N HIS A 54 -5.62 -13.66 9.62
CA HIS A 54 -5.69 -14.61 8.53
C HIS A 54 -5.08 -14.11 7.22
N VAL A 55 -5.09 -12.79 6.99
CA VAL A 55 -4.61 -12.21 5.75
C VAL A 55 -3.96 -10.85 5.98
N SER A 56 -2.85 -10.60 5.29
CA SER A 56 -2.18 -9.31 5.21
C SER A 56 -2.19 -8.82 3.76
N ALA A 57 -2.78 -7.66 3.52
CA ALA A 57 -2.64 -6.88 2.32
C ALA A 57 -1.43 -5.94 2.46
N ILE A 58 -0.57 -5.94 1.45
CA ILE A 58 0.57 -5.04 1.33
C ILE A 58 0.22 -4.04 0.25
N ALA A 59 -0.05 -2.80 0.65
CA ALA A 59 -0.38 -1.70 -0.23
C ALA A 59 0.87 -0.88 -0.53
N HIS A 60 1.41 -1.03 -1.74
CA HIS A 60 2.62 -0.34 -2.17
C HIS A 60 2.34 1.10 -2.59
N ASN A 61 3.32 1.98 -2.42
CA ASN A 61 3.31 3.36 -2.90
C ASN A 61 3.32 3.50 -4.43
N GLU A 62 3.17 2.43 -5.19
CA GLU A 62 2.89 2.44 -6.64
C GLU A 62 1.52 1.86 -6.98
N GLY A 63 0.64 1.70 -5.98
CA GLY A 63 -0.73 1.23 -6.17
C GLY A 63 -0.87 -0.29 -6.32
N LEU A 64 0.23 -1.05 -6.36
CA LEU A 64 0.17 -2.51 -6.30
C LEU A 64 -0.33 -2.97 -4.93
N ILE A 65 -1.28 -3.90 -4.92
CA ILE A 65 -1.78 -4.57 -3.71
C ILE A 65 -1.49 -6.07 -3.82
N GLU A 66 -0.73 -6.60 -2.86
CA GLU A 66 -0.44 -8.03 -2.72
C GLU A 66 -1.06 -8.58 -1.43
N PHE A 67 -1.59 -9.80 -1.47
CA PHE A 67 -2.15 -10.50 -0.32
C PHE A 67 -1.28 -11.69 0.06
N PHE A 68 -0.95 -11.75 1.35
CA PHE A 68 -0.22 -12.83 1.99
C PHE A 68 -1.10 -13.46 3.09
N ARG A 69 -1.11 -14.79 3.14
CA ARG A 69 -1.83 -15.58 4.14
C ARG A 69 -0.85 -16.25 5.10
N PRO A 70 -0.59 -15.63 6.27
CA PRO A 70 0.29 -16.22 7.28
C PRO A 70 -0.36 -17.41 7.99
N ASP A 71 -1.68 -17.55 7.95
CA ASP A 71 -2.45 -18.60 8.65
C ASP A 71 -2.43 -19.97 7.94
N THR A 72 -1.68 -20.06 6.84
CA THR A 72 -1.40 -21.31 6.11
C THR A 72 0.09 -21.63 6.23
N VAL A 73 0.69 -22.31 5.25
CA VAL A 73 2.15 -22.48 5.15
C VAL A 73 2.91 -21.19 4.76
N GLY A 74 2.27 -20.02 4.88
CA GLY A 74 2.76 -18.75 4.34
C GLY A 74 2.64 -18.72 2.82
N SER A 75 1.48 -18.32 2.31
CA SER A 75 1.18 -18.31 0.88
C SER A 75 0.83 -16.92 0.35
N TRP A 76 1.24 -16.63 -0.88
CA TRP A 76 0.81 -15.44 -1.60
C TRP A 76 -0.41 -15.76 -2.46
N LEU A 77 -1.46 -14.94 -2.38
CA LEU A 77 -2.64 -15.12 -3.23
C LEU A 77 -2.46 -14.49 -4.61
N ASN A 78 -1.72 -13.39 -4.70
CA ASN A 78 -1.54 -12.61 -5.92
C ASN A 78 -0.18 -11.88 -5.94
N ARG A 79 0.92 -12.61 -5.69
CA ARG A 79 2.26 -12.00 -5.72
C ARG A 79 2.56 -11.35 -7.07
N TYR A 80 3.22 -10.20 -7.06
CA TYR A 80 3.78 -9.59 -8.26
C TYR A 80 4.97 -10.44 -8.77
N ALA A 81 4.74 -11.15 -9.87
CA ALA A 81 5.72 -11.99 -10.57
C ALA A 81 5.43 -11.96 -12.08
N PRO A 82 5.74 -10.85 -12.79
CA PRO A 82 5.40 -10.67 -14.20
C PRO A 82 6.05 -11.72 -15.10
N GLN A 83 7.21 -12.27 -14.72
CA GLN A 83 7.86 -13.38 -15.42
C GLN A 83 7.00 -14.66 -15.47
N TRP A 84 5.97 -14.76 -14.61
CA TRP A 84 5.01 -15.86 -14.56
C TRP A 84 3.59 -15.41 -14.90
N GLY A 85 3.43 -14.21 -15.48
CA GLY A 85 2.11 -13.67 -15.82
C GLY A 85 1.27 -13.22 -14.61
N ALA A 86 1.87 -13.08 -13.43
CA ALA A 86 1.19 -12.60 -12.22
C ALA A 86 1.54 -11.13 -11.95
N TYR A 87 0.53 -10.25 -11.89
CA TYR A 87 0.75 -8.80 -11.84
C TYR A 87 0.25 -8.14 -10.54
N ALA A 88 -0.09 -8.94 -9.52
CA ALA A 88 -0.79 -8.47 -8.32
C ALA A 88 -2.12 -7.76 -8.61
N GLY A 89 -2.66 -7.03 -7.62
CA GLY A 89 -3.89 -6.25 -7.74
C GLY A 89 -3.66 -4.76 -7.54
N GLY A 90 -4.75 -4.00 -7.36
CA GLY A 90 -4.70 -2.56 -7.02
C GLY A 90 -4.72 -1.60 -8.21
N PHE A 91 -4.80 -2.11 -9.43
CA PHE A 91 -4.94 -1.33 -10.65
C PHE A 91 -6.02 -1.91 -11.54
N GLY A 92 -6.51 -1.10 -12.47
CA GLY A 92 -7.51 -1.46 -13.45
C GLY A 92 -7.14 -0.96 -14.83
N PHE A 93 -7.89 -1.43 -15.82
CA PHE A 93 -7.83 -0.95 -17.19
C PHE A 93 -9.15 -0.31 -17.57
N LEU A 94 -9.09 0.83 -18.23
CA LEU A 94 -10.23 1.57 -18.73
C LEU A 94 -10.14 1.64 -20.25
N ARG A 95 -11.18 1.16 -20.94
CA ARG A 95 -11.30 1.30 -22.39
C ARG A 95 -12.22 2.47 -22.72
N MET A 96 -11.72 3.43 -23.48
CA MET A 96 -12.50 4.59 -23.95
C MET A 96 -12.15 4.89 -25.42
N SER A 97 -13.18 4.92 -26.27
CA SER A 97 -13.05 5.28 -27.70
C SER A 97 -11.90 4.53 -28.41
N GLY A 98 -11.83 3.21 -28.23
CA GLY A 98 -10.78 2.35 -28.81
C GLY A 98 -9.45 2.34 -28.06
N ASN A 99 -9.17 3.31 -27.18
CA ASN A 99 -7.94 3.39 -26.41
C ASN A 99 -8.07 2.63 -25.08
N ILE A 100 -6.99 1.98 -24.65
CA ILE A 100 -6.88 1.36 -23.32
C ILE A 100 -5.95 2.21 -22.45
N ARG A 101 -6.39 2.54 -21.25
CA ARG A 101 -5.58 3.20 -20.21
C ARG A 101 -5.49 2.31 -18.99
N SER A 102 -4.37 2.36 -18.28
CA SER A 102 -4.15 1.61 -17.05
C SER A 102 -4.03 2.58 -15.86
N THR A 103 -4.55 2.19 -14.70
CA THR A 103 -4.32 2.93 -13.45
C THR A 103 -3.05 2.46 -12.72
N LEU A 104 -2.32 1.48 -13.27
CA LEU A 104 -1.03 1.06 -12.71
C LEU A 104 -0.07 2.23 -12.76
N TYR A 105 0.51 2.58 -11.61
CA TYR A 105 1.32 3.78 -11.45
C TYR A 105 2.44 3.92 -12.49
N ARG A 106 3.12 2.81 -12.82
CA ARG A 106 4.22 2.78 -13.81
C ARG A 106 3.77 3.05 -15.25
N HIS A 107 2.48 2.97 -15.53
CA HIS A 107 1.90 3.28 -16.84
C HIS A 107 1.41 4.72 -16.96
N LEU A 108 1.43 5.49 -15.86
CA LEU A 108 0.93 6.86 -15.84
C LEU A 108 2.03 7.85 -16.26
N SER A 109 1.72 8.74 -17.20
CA SER A 109 2.60 9.84 -17.59
C SER A 109 2.67 10.97 -16.55
N SER A 110 1.64 11.09 -15.72
CA SER A 110 1.54 12.09 -14.65
C SER A 110 0.90 11.44 -13.41
N PRO A 111 1.66 10.63 -12.67
CA PRO A 111 1.13 9.92 -11.52
C PRO A 111 0.81 10.88 -10.36
N MET A 112 -0.29 10.61 -9.66
CA MET A 112 -0.58 11.26 -8.38
C MET A 112 0.20 10.57 -7.25
N TYR A 113 0.84 11.37 -6.38
CA TYR A 113 1.64 10.85 -5.26
C TYR A 113 0.87 10.76 -3.95
N ARG A 114 -0.26 11.47 -3.85
CA ARG A 114 -1.12 11.48 -2.67
C ARG A 114 -1.79 10.11 -2.49
N ARG A 115 -1.66 9.54 -1.30
CA ARG A 115 -2.33 8.31 -0.85
C ARG A 115 -2.79 8.49 0.59
N VAL A 116 -3.94 7.92 0.91
CA VAL A 116 -4.44 7.88 2.29
C VAL A 116 -4.38 6.43 2.75
N TRP A 117 -3.64 6.18 3.81
CA TRP A 117 -3.50 4.86 4.42
C TRP A 117 -4.24 4.85 5.75
N GLY A 118 -5.41 4.22 5.77
CA GLY A 118 -6.23 4.09 6.98
C GLY A 118 -5.63 3.12 8.00
N TRP A 119 -6.17 3.13 9.20
CA TRP A 119 -5.80 2.17 10.24
C TRP A 119 -6.66 0.89 10.15
N ALA A 120 -6.04 -0.29 10.04
CA ALA A 120 -6.69 -1.56 10.41
C ALA A 120 -6.47 -1.93 11.88
N THR A 121 -7.56 -2.02 12.66
CA THR A 121 -7.54 -2.70 13.97
C THR A 121 -8.14 -4.08 13.84
N SER A 122 -7.48 -5.11 14.38
CA SER A 122 -8.15 -6.36 14.74
C SER A 122 -8.06 -6.52 16.26
N ALA A 123 -9.20 -6.48 16.94
CA ALA A 123 -9.28 -6.86 18.35
C ALA A 123 -9.67 -8.33 18.40
N ARG A 124 -8.90 -9.17 19.11
CA ARG A 124 -9.48 -10.39 19.68
C ARG A 124 -10.40 -9.92 20.79
N ALA A 125 -11.70 -10.17 20.67
CA ALA A 125 -12.50 -10.31 21.88
C ALA A 125 -11.87 -11.47 22.66
N HIS A 126 -11.23 -11.18 23.79
CA HIS A 126 -11.01 -12.23 24.78
C HIS A 126 -12.41 -12.72 25.17
N PRO A 127 -12.73 -14.02 25.04
CA PRO A 127 -13.90 -14.55 25.71
C PRO A 127 -13.60 -14.37 27.21
N GLY A 128 -14.19 -13.34 27.80
CA GLY A 128 -14.14 -13.16 29.24
C GLY A 128 -14.75 -14.38 29.89
N GLY A 129 -13.91 -15.21 30.50
CA GLY A 129 -14.33 -16.10 31.56
C GLY A 129 -14.43 -15.29 32.85
N THR A 130 -15.65 -15.15 33.35
CA THR A 130 -16.15 -15.69 34.63
C THR A 130 -17.66 -15.64 34.57
#